data_AF-A0A163W3G8-F1
#
_entry.id   AF-A0A163W3G8-F1
#
_cell.length_a   1.000
_cell.length_b   1.000
_cell.length_c   1.000
_cell.angle_alpha   90.00
_cell.angle_beta   90.00
_cell.angle_gamma   90.00
#
_symmetry.space_group_name_H-M   'P 1'
#
loop_
_entity.id
_entity.type
_entity.pdbx_description
1 polymer ?
#
loop_
_entity_poly.entity_id
_entity_poly.type
_entity_poly.pdbx_seq_one_letter_code
_entity_poly.pdbx_strand_id
1 'polypeptide(L)'
;MLNFSQIFIEGMLLSIFFCIVIVGMLVYNPRLLLNDYPQSIQLSVPPKTSKETKLSKAIGAPFAALLMIAPFISTLYCDEISFMVAFLHPFLVFIIVSPVDLVVLDWLMFCFITPDFLIIPGTKGMSEYKNYRFHFIAFLKGT
;
A
#
# COMPACT_ATOMS: atom_id res chain seq x y z
N MET A 1 2.68 12.38 26.29
CA MET A 1 4.02 12.33 25.65
C MET A 1 3.95 11.34 24.49
N LEU A 2 4.85 11.42 23.50
CA LEU A 2 4.90 10.42 22.41
C LEU A 2 5.31 9.06 22.96
N ASN A 3 4.53 8.03 22.64
CA ASN A 3 4.82 6.65 22.99
C ASN A 3 5.30 5.89 21.74
N PHE A 4 6.62 5.84 21.55
CA PHE A 4 7.22 5.21 20.36
C PHE A 4 6.91 3.72 20.23
N SER A 5 6.75 3.00 21.36
CA SER A 5 6.36 1.58 21.31
C SER A 5 4.95 1.42 20.77
N GLN A 6 4.02 2.28 21.20
CA GLN A 6 2.64 2.27 20.72
C GLN A 6 2.56 2.67 19.24
N ILE A 7 3.28 3.73 18.85
CA ILE A 7 3.37 4.17 17.44
C ILE A 7 3.85 3.04 16.54
N PHE A 8 4.90 2.33 16.96
CA PHE A 8 5.44 1.21 16.20
C PHE A 8 4.43 0.06 16.08
N ILE A 9 3.78 -0.35 17.18
CA ILE A 9 2.78 -1.41 17.15
C ILE A 9 1.59 -1.03 16.27
N GLU A 10 1.04 0.17 16.43
CA GLU A 10 -0.08 0.67 15.63
C GLU A 10 0.30 0.77 14.14
N GLY A 11 1.49 1.27 13.83
CA GLY A 11 2.00 1.34 12.47
C GLY A 11 2.19 -0.04 11.84
N MET A 12 2.71 -1.01 12.59
CA MET A 12 2.83 -2.39 12.11
C MET A 12 1.48 -3.06 11.89
N LEU A 13 0.51 -2.86 12.79
CA LEU A 13 -0.85 -3.38 12.62
C LEU A 13 -1.52 -2.77 11.38
N LEU A 14 -1.38 -1.46 11.19
CA LEU A 14 -1.88 -0.77 10.00
C LEU A 14 -1.21 -1.28 8.72
N SER A 15 0.09 -1.56 8.77
CA SER A 15 0.86 -2.10 7.65
C SER A 15 0.46 -3.54 7.30
N ILE A 16 0.19 -4.39 8.30
CA ILE A 16 -0.34 -5.74 8.09
C ILE A 16 -1.71 -5.67 7.41
N PHE A 17 -2.60 -4.80 7.92
CA PHE A 17 -3.91 -4.58 7.30
C PHE A 17 -3.77 -4.10 5.84
N PHE A 18 -2.91 -3.11 5.59
CA PHE A 18 -2.56 -2.64 4.25
C PHE A 18 -2.12 -3.78 3.34
N CYS A 19 -1.15 -4.59 3.77
CA CYS A 19 -0.63 -5.71 3.00
C CYS A 19 -1.72 -6.74 2.67
N ILE A 20 -2.58 -7.08 3.64
CA ILE A 20 -3.68 -8.03 3.43
C ILE A 20 -4.64 -7.54 2.35
N VAL A 21 -5.00 -6.25 2.37
CA VAL A 21 -5.90 -5.68 1.36
C VAL A 21 -5.25 -5.69 -0.03
N ILE A 22 -3.99 -5.23 -0.14
CA ILE A 22 -3.26 -5.19 -1.42
C ILE A 22 -3.08 -6.61 -1.99
N VAL A 23 -2.60 -7.54 -1.18
CA VAL A 23 -2.43 -8.95 -1.59
C VAL A 23 -3.78 -9.57 -1.94
N GLY A 24 -4.84 -9.31 -1.18
CA GLY A 24 -6.19 -9.78 -1.48
C GLY A 24 -6.70 -9.28 -2.84
N MET A 25 -6.45 -8.01 -3.18
CA MET A 25 -6.77 -7.47 -4.50
C MET A 25 -5.97 -8.14 -5.61
N LEU A 26 -4.66 -8.36 -5.41
CA LEU A 26 -3.79 -9.03 -6.38
C LEU A 26 -4.22 -10.49 -6.62
N VAL A 27 -4.48 -11.25 -5.55
CA VAL A 27 -4.93 -12.64 -5.63
C VAL A 27 -6.28 -12.74 -6.33
N TYR A 28 -7.19 -11.80 -6.10
CA TYR A 28 -8.49 -11.78 -6.76
C TYR A 28 -8.38 -11.45 -8.26
N ASN A 29 -7.67 -10.37 -8.60
CA ASN A 29 -7.34 -9.99 -9.96
C ASN A 29 -6.25 -8.91 -9.96
N PRO A 30 -5.02 -9.18 -10.45
CA PRO A 30 -3.92 -8.22 -10.42
C PRO A 30 -4.21 -6.94 -11.22
N ARG A 31 -5.13 -6.99 -12.19
CA ARG A 31 -5.57 -5.82 -12.96
C ARG A 31 -6.35 -4.80 -12.12
N LEU A 32 -6.80 -5.14 -10.91
CA LEU A 32 -7.38 -4.15 -9.99
C LEU A 32 -6.35 -3.09 -9.60
N LEU A 33 -5.06 -3.44 -9.56
CA LEU A 33 -3.97 -2.52 -9.28
C LEU A 33 -3.18 -2.15 -10.55
N LEU A 34 -3.74 -2.32 -11.76
CA LEU A 34 -3.01 -2.08 -13.03
C LEU A 34 -2.28 -0.74 -13.08
N ASN A 35 -2.88 0.31 -12.53
CA ASN A 35 -2.31 1.66 -12.56
C ASN A 35 -1.06 1.82 -11.67
N ASP A 36 -0.86 0.89 -10.74
CA ASP A 36 0.25 0.86 -9.79
C ASP A 36 1.44 0.05 -10.32
N TYR A 37 1.28 -0.64 -11.47
CA TYR A 37 2.36 -1.38 -12.13
C TYR A 37 3.26 -0.43 -12.93
N PRO A 38 4.52 -0.82 -13.23
CA PRO A 38 5.37 -0.11 -14.18
C PRO A 38 4.66 0.19 -15.50
N GLN A 39 4.88 1.40 -16.05
CA GLN A 39 4.16 1.90 -17.23
C GLN A 39 4.29 0.97 -18.45
N SER A 40 5.41 0.28 -18.64
CA SER A 40 5.57 -0.68 -19.73
C SER A 40 4.63 -1.88 -19.62
N ILE A 41 4.37 -2.37 -18.40
CA ILE A 41 3.37 -3.43 -18.16
C ILE A 41 1.97 -2.89 -18.48
N GLN A 42 1.66 -1.66 -18.05
CA GLN A 42 0.37 -1.02 -18.35
C GLN A 42 0.12 -0.92 -19.86
N LEU A 43 1.13 -0.53 -20.63
CA LEU A 43 1.04 -0.39 -22.09
C LEU A 43 1.01 -1.73 -22.83
N SER A 44 1.42 -2.82 -22.19
CA SER A 44 1.45 -4.17 -22.79
C SER A 44 0.12 -4.91 -22.69
N VAL A 45 -0.90 -4.32 -22.03
CA VAL A 45 -2.21 -4.94 -21.82
C VAL A 45 -3.35 -3.97 -22.11
N PRO A 46 -4.56 -4.47 -22.42
CA PRO A 46 -5.72 -3.60 -22.54
C PRO A 46 -6.02 -2.83 -21.25
N PRO A 47 -6.54 -1.59 -21.33
CA PRO A 47 -6.89 -0.80 -20.15
C PRO A 47 -7.94 -1.50 -19.30
N LYS A 48 -8.10 -1.03 -18.05
CA LYS A 48 -9.11 -1.57 -17.11
C LYS A 48 -10.51 -1.46 -17.71
N THR A 49 -11.26 -2.54 -17.61
CA THR A 49 -12.69 -2.54 -17.92
C THR A 49 -13.46 -1.67 -16.92
N SER A 50 -14.69 -1.29 -17.28
CA SER A 50 -15.57 -0.56 -16.37
C SER A 50 -15.87 -1.33 -15.08
N LYS A 51 -15.92 -2.68 -15.14
CA LYS A 51 -16.13 -3.54 -13.97
C LYS A 51 -14.92 -3.51 -13.03
N GLU A 52 -13.71 -3.69 -13.58
CA GLU A 52 -12.46 -3.61 -12.81
C GLU A 52 -12.30 -2.23 -12.16
N THR A 53 -12.59 -1.16 -12.90
CA THR A 53 -12.52 0.22 -12.39
C THR A 53 -13.49 0.45 -11.24
N LYS A 54 -14.75 0.03 -11.39
CA LYS A 54 -15.75 0.16 -10.32
C LYS A 54 -15.36 -0.64 -9.08
N LEU A 55 -14.90 -1.88 -9.25
CA LEU A 55 -14.49 -2.73 -8.14
C LEU A 55 -13.27 -2.17 -7.42
N SER A 56 -12.26 -1.72 -8.17
CA SER A 56 -11.05 -1.11 -7.59
C SER A 56 -11.39 0.14 -6.77
N LYS A 57 -12.34 0.97 -7.25
CA LYS A 57 -12.82 2.13 -6.49
C LYS A 57 -13.65 1.74 -5.27
N ALA A 58 -14.52 0.74 -5.41
CA ALA A 58 -15.37 0.26 -4.33
C ALA A 58 -14.57 -0.34 -3.16
N ILE A 59 -13.41 -0.95 -3.44
CA ILE A 59 -12.48 -1.43 -2.41
C ILE A 59 -11.52 -0.33 -1.97
N GLY A 60 -10.89 0.36 -2.92
CA GLY A 60 -9.84 1.34 -2.68
C GLY A 60 -10.30 2.59 -1.93
N ALA A 61 -11.53 3.07 -2.17
CA ALA A 61 -12.05 4.26 -1.48
C ALA A 61 -12.26 4.04 0.04
N PRO A 62 -13.01 3.02 0.50
CA PRO A 62 -13.12 2.76 1.93
C PRO A 62 -11.78 2.34 2.55
N PHE A 63 -10.94 1.62 1.81
CA PHE A 63 -9.59 1.29 2.24
C PHE A 63 -8.73 2.54 2.51
N ALA A 64 -8.69 3.48 1.57
CA ALA A 64 -7.96 4.74 1.73
C ALA A 64 -8.51 5.59 2.88
N ALA A 65 -9.84 5.67 3.02
CA ALA A 65 -10.47 6.36 4.15
C ALA A 65 -10.05 5.73 5.50
N LEU A 66 -10.06 4.40 5.58
CA LEU A 66 -9.66 3.68 6.79
C LEU A 66 -8.17 3.87 7.10
N LEU A 67 -7.29 3.78 6.10
CA LEU A 67 -5.86 4.06 6.26
C LEU A 67 -5.59 5.46 6.80
N MET A 68 -6.37 6.45 6.37
CA MET A 68 -6.23 7.84 6.82
C MET A 68 -6.80 8.06 8.23
N ILE A 69 -7.90 7.41 8.59
CA ILE A 69 -8.58 7.62 9.87
C ILE A 69 -7.96 6.78 10.99
N ALA A 70 -7.55 5.54 10.71
CA ALA A 70 -7.06 4.60 11.72
C ALA A 70 -5.93 5.14 12.62
N PRO A 71 -4.92 5.88 12.10
CA PRO A 71 -3.86 6.45 12.94
C PRO A 71 -4.36 7.40 14.04
N PHE A 72 -5.55 8.00 13.89
CA PHE A 72 -6.11 8.93 14.85
C PHE A 72 -6.88 8.24 15.98
N ILE A 73 -7.27 6.97 15.83
CA ILE A 73 -8.18 6.28 16.77
C ILE A 73 -7.64 6.33 18.20
N SER A 74 -6.36 6.03 18.41
CA SER A 74 -5.74 6.03 19.74
C SER A 74 -5.70 7.43 20.37
N THR A 75 -5.57 8.48 19.56
CA THR A 75 -5.57 9.86 20.05
C THR A 75 -6.95 10.38 20.46
N LEU A 76 -8.04 9.77 19.97
CA LEU A 76 -9.42 10.15 20.35
C LEU A 76 -9.79 9.78 21.80
N TYR A 77 -9.05 8.86 22.40
CA TYR A 77 -9.27 8.39 23.78
C TYR A 77 -8.36 9.07 24.81
N CYS A 78 -7.64 10.13 24.40
CA CYS A 78 -6.82 10.93 25.30
C CYS A 78 -7.62 12.15 25.80
N ASP A 79 -7.85 12.24 27.11
CA ASP A 79 -8.61 13.34 27.74
C ASP A 79 -7.92 14.70 27.53
N GLU A 80 -6.59 14.75 27.68
CA GLU A 80 -5.78 15.92 27.38
C GLU A 80 -4.61 15.53 26.47
N ILE A 81 -4.55 16.15 25.28
CA ILE A 81 -3.51 15.90 24.30
C ILE A 81 -2.97 17.23 23.76
N SER A 82 -1.66 17.42 23.84
CA SER A 82 -1.02 18.57 23.20
C SER A 82 -1.12 18.45 21.68
N PHE A 83 -1.22 19.59 20.98
CA PHE A 83 -1.23 19.63 19.50
C PHE A 83 -0.09 18.80 18.88
N MET A 84 1.12 18.90 19.42
CA MET A 84 2.29 18.16 18.90
C MET A 84 2.09 16.64 18.95
N VAL A 85 1.48 16.12 20.01
CA VAL A 85 1.20 14.69 20.13
C VAL A 85 0.03 14.29 19.22
N ALA A 86 -1.03 15.10 19.16
CA ALA A 86 -2.17 14.87 18.28
C ALA A 86 -1.80 14.89 16.79
N PHE A 87 -0.74 15.61 16.41
CA PHE A 87 -0.21 15.63 15.06
C PHE A 87 0.82 14.53 14.81
N LEU A 88 1.89 14.45 15.64
CA LEU A 88 3.01 13.55 15.38
C LEU A 88 2.67 12.08 15.57
N HIS A 89 1.78 11.73 16.51
CA HIS A 89 1.42 10.33 16.74
C HIS A 89 0.78 9.70 15.49
N PRO A 90 -0.37 10.18 14.98
CA PRO A 90 -0.99 9.59 13.77
C PRO A 90 -0.07 9.70 12.54
N PHE A 91 0.68 10.79 12.41
CA PHE A 91 1.64 10.95 11.31
C PHE A 91 2.72 9.86 11.32
N LEU A 92 3.32 9.58 12.48
CA LEU A 92 4.36 8.56 12.62
C LEU A 92 3.79 7.14 12.50
N VAL A 93 2.55 6.90 12.92
CA VAL A 93 1.86 5.62 12.67
C VAL A 93 1.67 5.42 11.16
N PHE A 94 1.18 6.44 10.45
CA PHE A 94 0.91 6.36 9.02
C PHE A 94 2.19 6.18 8.19
N ILE A 95 3.28 6.90 8.52
CA ILE A 95 4.51 6.87 7.72
C ILE A 95 5.22 5.51 7.76
N ILE A 96 4.93 4.65 8.75
CA ILE A 96 5.47 3.27 8.84
C ILE A 96 4.96 2.38 7.70
N VAL A 97 3.78 2.67 7.14
CA VAL A 97 3.22 1.87 6.04
C VAL A 97 4.11 1.90 4.80
N SER A 98 4.66 3.08 4.48
CA SER A 98 5.46 3.29 3.26
C SER A 98 6.75 2.45 3.19
N PRO A 99 7.62 2.38 4.22
CA PRO A 99 8.78 1.49 4.19
C PRO A 99 8.40 0.01 4.26
N VAL A 100 7.28 -0.35 4.91
CA VAL A 100 6.79 -1.74 4.89
C VAL A 100 6.36 -2.13 3.49
N ASP A 101 5.62 -1.27 2.78
CA ASP A 101 5.24 -1.47 1.38
C ASP A 101 6.47 -1.69 0.49
N LEU A 102 7.45 -0.77 0.57
CA LEU A 102 8.70 -0.88 -0.20
C LEU A 102 9.44 -2.20 0.06
N VAL A 103 9.58 -2.62 1.31
CA VAL A 103 10.38 -3.81 1.64
C VAL A 103 9.60 -5.10 1.39
N VAL A 104 8.35 -5.16 1.82
CA VAL A 104 7.55 -6.39 1.85
C VAL A 104 6.80 -6.59 0.55
N LEU A 105 6.06 -5.60 0.07
CA LEU A 105 5.27 -5.76 -1.15
C LEU A 105 6.16 -5.54 -2.36
N ASP A 106 6.82 -4.40 -2.48
CA ASP A 106 7.56 -4.03 -3.67
C ASP A 106 8.84 -4.85 -3.89
N TRP A 107 9.71 -4.92 -2.89
CA TRP A 107 10.99 -5.60 -3.05
C TRP A 107 10.89 -7.09 -2.84
N LEU A 108 10.28 -7.55 -1.74
CA LEU A 108 10.19 -8.97 -1.46
C LEU A 108 9.17 -9.69 -2.36
N MET A 109 7.92 -9.23 -2.40
CA MET A 109 6.87 -9.92 -3.15
C MET A 109 6.92 -9.63 -4.65
N PHE A 110 6.94 -8.37 -5.08
CA PHE A 110 6.96 -7.97 -6.48
C PHE A 110 8.29 -8.32 -7.14
N CYS A 111 9.41 -7.82 -6.61
CA CYS A 111 10.71 -7.96 -7.26
C CYS A 111 11.44 -9.27 -6.94
N PHE A 112 11.45 -9.75 -5.70
CA PHE A 112 12.23 -10.93 -5.38
C PHE A 112 11.48 -12.22 -5.76
N ILE A 113 10.29 -12.44 -5.19
CA ILE A 113 9.50 -13.66 -5.37
C ILE A 113 8.75 -13.67 -6.71
N THR A 114 8.02 -12.60 -7.03
CA THR A 114 7.10 -12.47 -8.18
C THR A 114 6.13 -13.66 -8.32
N PRO A 115 5.20 -13.86 -7.36
CA PRO A 115 4.24 -14.97 -7.42
C PRO A 115 3.32 -14.86 -8.65
N ASP A 116 2.83 -16.01 -9.16
CA ASP A 116 2.04 -16.04 -10.40
C ASP A 116 0.76 -15.18 -10.34
N PHE A 117 0.11 -15.02 -9.18
CA PHE A 117 -1.10 -14.20 -9.04
C PHE A 117 -0.86 -12.70 -9.25
N LEU A 118 0.38 -12.25 -9.15
CA LEU A 118 0.80 -10.86 -9.36
C LEU A 118 1.08 -10.60 -10.86
N ILE A 119 1.33 -11.64 -11.64
CA ILE A 119 1.63 -11.49 -13.06
C ILE A 119 0.34 -11.24 -13.84
N ILE A 120 0.25 -10.09 -14.50
CA ILE A 120 -0.88 -9.78 -15.37
C ILE A 120 -0.84 -10.71 -16.59
N PRO A 121 -1.95 -11.37 -16.96
CA PRO A 121 -2.00 -12.22 -18.14
C PRO A 121 -1.49 -11.50 -19.39
N GLY A 122 -0.56 -12.14 -20.11
CA GLY A 122 0.11 -11.57 -21.29
C GLY A 122 1.43 -10.86 -21.00
N THR A 123 1.86 -10.74 -19.74
CA THR A 123 3.09 -10.01 -19.36
C THR A 123 4.15 -10.88 -18.67
N LYS A 124 3.97 -12.20 -18.69
CA LYS A 124 4.89 -13.15 -18.04
C LYS A 124 6.29 -13.01 -18.64
N GLY A 125 7.29 -12.84 -17.77
CA GLY A 125 8.69 -12.71 -18.16
C GLY A 125 9.17 -11.29 -18.45
N MET A 126 8.30 -10.27 -18.33
CA MET A 126 8.73 -8.88 -18.40
C MET A 126 9.74 -8.55 -17.29
N SER A 127 10.85 -7.91 -17.65
CA SER A 127 11.93 -7.55 -16.71
C SER A 127 11.49 -6.55 -15.65
N GLU A 128 10.41 -5.82 -15.90
CA GLU A 128 9.93 -4.71 -15.10
C GLU A 128 9.33 -5.14 -13.77
N TYR A 129 8.92 -6.40 -13.66
CA TYR A 129 8.60 -7.03 -12.38
C TYR A 129 9.79 -7.07 -11.43
N LYS A 130 11.03 -6.97 -11.92
CA LYS A 130 12.28 -7.04 -11.14
C LYS A 130 12.94 -5.67 -10.94
N ASN A 131 12.23 -4.57 -11.21
CA ASN A 131 12.78 -3.23 -11.16
C ASN A 131 12.71 -2.60 -9.76
N TYR A 132 13.65 -2.96 -8.88
CA TYR A 132 13.77 -2.40 -7.52
C TYR A 132 13.86 -0.87 -7.49
N ARG A 133 14.52 -0.27 -8.50
CA ARG A 133 14.70 1.19 -8.59
C ARG A 133 13.39 1.92 -8.84
N PHE A 134 12.49 1.33 -9.63
CA PHE A 134 11.16 1.89 -9.87
C PHE A 134 10.41 2.09 -8.56
N HIS A 135 10.33 1.03 -7.75
CA HIS A 135 9.66 1.06 -6.44
C HIS A 135 10.35 1.99 -5.45
N PHE A 136 11.68 2.02 -5.41
CA PHE A 136 12.41 2.95 -4.54
C PHE A 136 12.12 4.42 -4.87
N ILE A 137 12.02 4.76 -6.16
CA ILE A 137 11.67 6.13 -6.58
C ILE A 137 10.21 6.46 -6.23
N ALA A 138 9.29 5.50 -6.37
CA ALA A 138 7.88 5.67 -5.98
C ALA A 138 7.76 5.92 -4.46
N PHE A 139 8.43 5.12 -3.65
CA PHE A 139 8.56 5.30 -2.20
C PHE A 139 9.00 6.73 -1.82
N LEU A 140 10.06 7.26 -2.46
CA LEU A 140 10.54 8.61 -2.18
C LEU A 140 9.56 9.72 -2.57
N LYS A 141 8.68 9.47 -3.54
CA LYS A 141 7.65 10.42 -3.95
C LYS A 141 6.41 10.36 -3.04
N GLY A 142 6.22 9.24 -2.33
CA GLY A 142 4.97 8.93 -1.65
C GLY A 142 3.83 8.61 -2.61
N THR A 143 4.17 8.12 -3.82
CA THR A 143 3.22 7.78 -4.91
C THR A 143 3.75 6.63 -5.73
#